data_AF-A0A8C5NZU1-F1
#
_entry.id   AF-A0A8C5NZU1-F1
#
_cell.length_a   1.000
_cell.length_b   1.000
_cell.length_c   1.000
_cell.angle_alpha   90.00
_cell.angle_beta   90.00
_cell.angle_gamma   90.00
#
_symmetry.space_group_name_H-M   'P 1'
#
loop_
_entity.id
_entity.type
_entity.pdbx_description
1 polymer ?
#
loop_
_entity_poly.entity_id
_entity_poly.type
_entity_poly.pdbx_seq_one_letter_code
_entity_poly.pdbx_strand_id
1 'polypeptide(L)' 'LGASSLLLVITYPLMKRITFWPQLALGLTFNWGALLGWSAVKGSCDLSVCLPLYFSGVMWTLIYDTIYAHQ' A
#
# COMPACT_ATOMS: atom_id res chain seq x y z
N LEU A 1 7.59 9.95 6.35
CA LEU A 1 6.45 9.04 6.09
C LEU A 1 5.42 9.64 5.15
N GLY A 2 4.98 10.89 5.37
CA GLY A 2 4.04 11.57 4.47
C GLY A 2 4.64 11.88 3.09
N ALA A 3 5.82 12.51 3.05
CA ALA A 3 6.49 12.80 1.79
C ALA A 3 6.89 11.54 0.99
N SER A 4 7.17 10.42 1.67
CA SER A 4 7.51 9.15 1.02
C SER A 4 6.32 8.47 0.35
N SER A 5 5.07 8.75 0.79
CA SER A 5 3.88 8.19 0.15
C SER A 5 3.60 8.83 -1.21
N LEU A 6 4.02 10.09 -1.42
CA LEU A 6 3.80 10.83 -2.66
C LEU A 6 4.49 10.17 -3.86
N LEU A 7 5.68 9.57 -3.66
CA LEU A 7 6.37 8.81 -4.70
C LEU A 7 5.52 7.63 -5.21
N LEU A 8 4.89 6.89 -4.29
CA LEU A 8 4.01 5.77 -4.63
C LEU A 8 2.71 6.27 -5.30
N VAL A 9 2.10 7.33 -4.80
CA VAL A 9 0.85 7.88 -5.34
C VAL A 9 1.04 8.44 -6.76
N ILE A 10 2.16 9.11 -7.04
CA ILE A 10 2.46 9.65 -8.38
C ILE A 10 2.81 8.52 -9.36
N THR A 11 3.47 7.46 -8.91
CA THR A 11 3.83 6.32 -9.77
C THR A 11 2.65 5.38 -10.05
N TYR A 12 1.64 5.34 -9.17
CA TYR A 12 0.44 4.52 -9.32
C TYR A 12 -0.25 4.60 -10.71
N PRO A 13 -0.58 5.78 -11.27
CA PRO A 13 -1.22 5.86 -12.58
C PRO A 13 -0.35 5.32 -13.74
N LEU A 14 0.97 5.28 -13.58
CA LEU A 14 1.90 4.72 -14.56
C LEU A 14 2.00 3.20 -14.47
N MET A 15 1.67 2.60 -13.32
CA MET A 15 1.81 1.15 -13.10
C MET A 15 0.95 0.34 -14.06
N LYS A 16 -0.25 0.81 -14.44
CA LYS A 16 -1.09 0.16 -15.47
C LYS A 16 -0.43 0.07 -16.85
N ARG A 17 0.62 0.86 -17.11
CA ARG A 17 1.33 0.90 -18.41
C ARG A 17 2.70 0.22 -18.38
N ILE A 18 3.26 -0.04 -17.20
CA ILE A 18 4.64 -0.53 -17.03
C ILE A 18 4.66 -1.94 -16.44
N THR A 19 3.70 -2.29 -15.58
CA THR A 19 3.66 -3.59 -14.89
C THR A 19 2.35 -4.32 -15.17
N PHE A 20 2.41 -5.64 -15.29
CA PHE A 20 1.22 -6.50 -15.43
C PHE A 20 0.47 -6.71 -14.10
N TRP A 21 1.03 -6.22 -12.99
CA TRP A 21 0.53 -6.40 -11.62
C TRP A 21 0.20 -5.04 -10.97
N PRO A 22 -0.66 -4.21 -11.58
CA PRO A 22 -1.04 -2.92 -10.99
C PRO A 22 -1.71 -3.06 -9.62
N GLN A 23 -2.29 -4.22 -9.32
CA GLN A 23 -2.95 -4.54 -8.04
C GLN A 23 -1.96 -4.46 -6.87
N LEU A 24 -0.70 -4.89 -7.07
CA LEU A 24 0.32 -4.83 -6.04
C LEU A 24 0.70 -3.37 -5.75
N ALA A 25 0.84 -2.54 -6.78
CA ALA A 25 1.11 -1.11 -6.62
C ALA A 25 -0.06 -0.38 -5.93
N LEU A 26 -1.31 -0.74 -6.27
CA LEU A 26 -2.50 -0.24 -5.58
C LEU A 26 -2.42 -0.57 -4.09
N GLY A 27 -2.15 -1.84 -3.76
CA GLY A 27 -2.03 -2.28 -2.37
C GLY A 27 -0.95 -1.54 -1.59
N LEU A 28 0.22 -1.32 -2.19
CA LEU A 28 1.31 -0.58 -1.55
C LEU A 28 0.93 0.89 -1.27
N THR A 29 0.24 1.54 -2.20
CA THR A 29 -0.16 2.95 -2.07
C THR A 29 -1.25 3.13 -1.02
N PHE A 30 -2.30 2.31 -1.06
CA PHE A 30 -3.48 2.47 -0.21
C PHE A 30 -3.17 2.12 1.25
N ASN A 31 -2.38 1.06 1.49
CA ASN A 31 -2.02 0.64 2.84
C ASN A 31 -0.96 1.53 3.49
N TRP A 32 -0.35 2.48 2.76
CA TRP A 32 0.62 3.41 3.33
C TRP A 32 -0.01 4.30 4.42
N GLY A 33 -1.34 4.49 4.34
CA GLY A 33 -2.14 5.13 5.39
C GLY A 33 -2.06 4.40 6.74
N ALA A 34 -1.90 3.07 6.77
CA ALA A 34 -1.76 2.32 8.02
C ALA A 34 -0.42 2.62 8.73
N LEU A 35 0.67 2.75 7.96
CA LEU A 35 1.98 3.14 8.48
C LEU A 35 1.97 4.59 9.00
N LEU A 36 1.34 5.50 8.23
CA LEU A 36 1.17 6.89 8.62
C LEU A 36 0.30 7.03 9.87
N GLY A 37 -0.85 6.36 9.91
CA GLY A 37 -1.77 6.38 11.05
C GLY A 37 -1.11 5.86 12.33
N TRP A 38 -0.38 4.75 12.25
CA TRP A 38 0.39 4.25 13.39
C TRP A 38 1.42 5.27 13.88
N SER A 39 2.21 5.84 12.97
CA SER A 39 3.24 6.84 13.30
C SER A 39 2.64 8.11 13.92
N ALA A 40 1.45 8.52 13.49
CA ALA A 40 0.77 9.72 13.97
C ALA A 40 0.21 9.54 15.39
N VAL A 41 -0.25 8.34 15.75
CA VAL A 41 -0.82 8.05 17.09
C VAL A 41 0.26 7.72 18.12
N LYS A 42 1.25 6.89 17.75
CA LYS A 42 2.29 6.41 18.67
C LYS A 42 3.54 7.30 18.73
N GLY A 43 3.75 8.17 17.74
CA GLY A 43 4.99 8.96 17.60
C GLY A 43 6.23 8.17 17.16
N SER A 44 6.11 6.83 17.07
CA SER A 44 7.19 5.91 16.76
C SER A 44 6.71 4.84 15.77
N CYS A 45 7.58 4.44 14.83
CA CYS A 45 7.32 3.31 13.94
C CYS A 45 7.95 2.05 14.49
N ASP A 46 7.17 1.27 15.26
CA ASP A 46 7.56 -0.08 15.62
C ASP A 46 7.43 -1.00 14.41
N LEU A 47 8.57 -1.31 13.80
CA LEU A 47 8.65 -2.14 12.60
C LEU A 47 8.02 -3.52 12.83
N SER A 48 8.14 -4.09 14.03
CA SER A 48 7.56 -5.40 14.38
C SER A 48 6.03 -5.45 14.29
N VAL A 49 5.34 -4.32 14.45
CA VAL A 49 3.87 -4.25 14.34
C VAL A 49 3.46 -3.67 12.99
N CYS A 50 4.18 -2.63 12.54
CA CYS A 50 3.90 -1.94 11.28
C CYS A 50 4.07 -2.83 10.05
N LEU A 51 5.13 -3.67 10.00
CA LEU A 51 5.38 -4.56 8.87
C LEU A 51 4.29 -5.61 8.65
N PRO A 52 3.92 -6.44 9.64
CA PRO A 52 2.88 -7.44 9.44
C PRO A 52 1.51 -6.80 9.16
N LEU A 53 1.20 -5.66 9.79
CA LEU A 53 -0.03 -4.91 9.52
C LEU A 53 -0.08 -4.41 8.07
N TYR A 54 0.99 -3.78 7.61
CA TYR A 54 1.09 -3.26 6.24
C TYR A 54 1.07 -4.40 5.22
N PHE A 55 1.82 -5.48 5.47
CA PHE A 55 1.86 -6.64 4.58
C PHE A 55 0.50 -7.33 4.48
N SER A 56 -0.19 -7.53 5.59
CA SER A 56 -1.54 -8.09 5.61
C SER A 56 -2.51 -7.24 4.79
N GLY A 57 -2.45 -5.92 4.94
CA GLY A 57 -3.25 -4.99 4.16
C GLY A 57 -2.94 -5.06 2.65
N VAL A 58 -1.66 -5.13 2.27
CA VAL A 58 -1.24 -5.26 0.87
C VAL A 58 -1.73 -6.57 0.25
N MET A 59 -1.60 -7.69 0.98
CA MET A 59 -2.11 -8.99 0.51
C MET A 59 -3.63 -8.99 0.36
N TRP A 60 -4.36 -8.38 1.29
CA TRP A 60 -5.81 -8.21 1.16
C TRP A 60 -6.19 -7.42 -0.10
N THR A 61 -5.52 -6.28 -0.33
CA THR A 61 -5.72 -5.50 -1.56
C THR A 61 -5.43 -6.27 -2.83
N LEU A 62 -4.38 -7.08 -2.84
CA LEU A 62 -4.04 -7.91 -3.99
C LEU A 62 -5.13 -8.94 -4.27
N ILE A 63 -5.65 -9.62 -3.23
CA ILE A 63 -6.69 -10.64 -3.38
C ILE A 63 -8.01 -10.02 -3.86
N TYR A 64 -8.50 -8.96 -3.20
CA TYR A 64 -9.79 -8.41 -3.63
C TYR A 64 -9.69 -7.81 -5.04
N ASP A 65 -8.61 -7.06 -5.35
CA ASP A 65 -8.50 -6.32 -6.61
C ASP A 65 -8.24 -7.27 -7.80
N THR A 66 -7.62 -8.43 -7.56
CA THR A 66 -7.52 -9.50 -8.57
C THR A 66 -8.86 -10.14 -8.88
N ILE A 67 -9.73 -10.34 -7.87
CA ILE A 67 -11.10 -10.85 -8.09
C ILE A 67 -11.92 -9.81 -8.87
N TYR A 68 -11.86 -8.53 -8.48
CA TYR A 68 -12.57 -7.45 -9.17
C TYR A 68 -12.12 -7.26 -10.61
N ALA A 69 -10.86 -7.50 -10.93
CA ALA A 69 -10.37 -7.41 -12.31
C ALA A 69 -10.87 -8.55 -13.22
N HIS A 70 -11.39 -9.64 -12.63
CA HIS A 70 -11.90 -10.78 -13.39
C HIS A 70 -13.41 -10.71 -13.66
N GLN A 71 -14.16 -9.98 -12.83
CA GLN A 71 -15.57 -9.65 -13.08
C GLN A 71 -15.71 -8.51 -14.08
#